data_AF-A0A965XPX8-F1
#
_entry.id   AF-A0A965XPX8-F1
#
_cell.length_a   1.000
_cell.length_b   1.000
_cell.length_c   1.000
_cell.angle_alpha   90.00
_cell.angle_beta   90.00
_cell.angle_gamma   90.00
#
_symmetry.space_group_name_H-M   'P 1'
#
loop_
_entity.id
_entity.type
_entity.pdbx_description
1 polymer ?
#
loop_
_entity_poly.entity_id
_entity_poly.type
_entity_poly.pdbx_seq_one_letter_code
_entity_poly.pdbx_strand_id
1 'polypeptide(L)'
;MKELKEIRFNETNIQLKDNLVKGSILPEKIAELNRTITIQGSTVIEGPVYAHKLEIQQGDSEIHGAVFTQLELYVNSEAKGNVTFKKSVGSANSIVSRAQNCNIMFHSDINAKSVTLYNAFVAGSIYADEIILENSVVIGGVFATQTIDLTNSIVGTFNTPSIKAAQMVSLLLPSAFSIEKILVVPGTKFYNLSLADLGSLFKGLPQSANSGRIEMNIDADEVKTTLTNEETQKTLRSYTVVGKVLAADLLDMDKFQNHFLLTAASLGTQLLKTYDLGVDAKGQPATLTMEKIRNFFFDILHGKIEVQGINGNFDISQITGKFN
;
A
#
# COMPACT_ATOMS: atom_id res chain seq x y z
N MET A 1 19.44 2.59 22.79
CA MET A 1 18.51 1.44 22.87
C MET A 1 18.06 1.31 24.31
N LYS A 2 16.74 1.35 24.59
CA LYS A 2 16.19 1.15 25.94
C LYS A 2 16.08 -0.35 26.23
N GLU A 3 16.38 -0.74 27.47
CA GLU A 3 16.31 -2.13 27.95
C GLU A 3 14.84 -2.56 28.08
N LEU A 4 14.44 -3.60 27.33
CA LEU A 4 13.05 -4.08 27.29
C LEU A 4 12.83 -5.17 28.35
N LYS A 5 11.69 -5.10 29.05
CA LYS A 5 11.33 -6.08 30.10
C LYS A 5 10.57 -7.27 29.50
N GLU A 6 10.91 -8.49 29.94
CA GLU A 6 10.16 -9.71 29.62
C GLU A 6 8.90 -9.82 30.50
N ILE A 7 7.76 -10.24 29.94
CA ILE A 7 6.47 -10.34 30.66
C ILE A 7 5.81 -11.72 30.43
N ARG A 8 5.11 -12.21 31.47
CA ARG A 8 4.14 -13.31 31.42
C ARG A 8 2.73 -12.74 31.59
N PHE A 9 1.76 -13.24 30.81
CA PHE A 9 0.45 -12.61 30.67
C PHE A 9 -0.56 -13.04 31.74
N ASN A 10 -1.40 -12.08 32.17
CA ASN A 10 -2.54 -12.28 33.06
C ASN A 10 -3.83 -12.34 32.20
N GLU A 11 -4.87 -13.01 32.69
CA GLU A 11 -5.83 -13.70 31.81
C GLU A 11 -6.73 -12.80 30.90
N THR A 12 -6.97 -11.51 31.21
CA THR A 12 -7.98 -10.70 30.50
C THR A 12 -7.49 -9.45 29.76
N ASN A 13 -6.47 -8.74 30.26
CA ASN A 13 -5.91 -7.56 29.61
C ASN A 13 -4.39 -7.59 29.68
N ILE A 14 -3.74 -7.39 28.53
CA ILE A 14 -2.29 -7.28 28.41
C ILE A 14 -1.94 -5.82 28.16
N GLN A 15 -1.07 -5.27 28.99
CA GLN A 15 -0.46 -3.95 28.77
C GLN A 15 1.03 -4.12 28.53
N LEU A 16 1.50 -3.60 27.40
CA LEU A 16 2.90 -3.65 26.98
C LEU A 16 3.45 -2.23 26.94
N LYS A 17 4.49 -1.99 27.72
CA LYS A 17 5.22 -0.73 27.79
C LYS A 17 6.70 -1.04 27.97
N ASP A 18 7.50 -0.75 26.95
CA ASP A 18 8.95 -1.02 26.94
C ASP A 18 9.23 -2.52 27.13
N ASN A 19 8.56 -3.37 26.34
CA ASN A 19 8.60 -4.84 26.46
C ASN A 19 9.14 -5.57 25.22
N LEU A 20 9.77 -6.73 25.49
CA LEU A 20 10.12 -7.73 24.48
C LEU A 20 9.34 -9.01 24.79
N VAL A 21 8.49 -9.42 23.85
CA VAL A 21 7.69 -10.65 23.95
C VAL A 21 8.25 -11.66 22.93
N LYS A 22 8.97 -12.66 23.42
CA LYS A 22 9.59 -13.70 22.57
C LYS A 22 8.61 -14.74 22.02
N GLY A 23 7.48 -14.90 22.69
CA GLY A 23 6.48 -15.91 22.38
C GLY A 23 5.33 -15.38 21.51
N SER A 24 4.44 -16.29 21.14
CA SER A 24 3.13 -15.98 20.60
C SER A 24 2.21 -15.44 21.70
N ILE A 25 1.27 -14.58 21.33
CA ILE A 25 0.15 -14.18 22.18
C ILE A 25 -1.11 -14.79 21.54
N LEU A 26 -1.38 -16.05 21.85
CA LEU A 26 -2.53 -16.78 21.34
C LEU A 26 -3.44 -17.22 22.50
N PRO A 27 -4.76 -17.35 22.28
CA PRO A 27 -5.66 -17.87 23.29
C PRO A 27 -5.45 -19.38 23.44
N GLU A 28 -5.17 -19.81 24.66
CA GLU A 28 -5.15 -21.21 25.09
C GLU A 28 -6.47 -21.61 25.77
N LYS A 29 -7.20 -20.62 26.32
CA LYS A 29 -8.51 -20.80 26.96
C LYS A 29 -9.57 -19.89 26.36
N ILE A 30 -10.83 -20.30 26.45
CA ILE A 30 -11.99 -19.53 25.97
C ILE A 30 -12.03 -18.11 26.56
N ALA A 31 -11.69 -17.95 27.84
CA ALA A 31 -11.67 -16.65 28.52
C ALA A 31 -10.73 -15.62 27.85
N GLU A 32 -9.74 -16.10 27.12
CA GLU A 32 -8.70 -15.28 26.48
C GLU A 32 -9.12 -14.79 25.08
N LEU A 33 -10.23 -15.30 24.53
CA LEU A 33 -10.77 -14.85 23.24
C LEU A 33 -11.25 -13.39 23.28
N ASN A 34 -11.61 -12.91 24.47
CA ASN A 34 -12.07 -11.53 24.69
C ASN A 34 -10.94 -10.59 25.17
N ARG A 35 -9.68 -11.03 25.08
CA ARG A 35 -8.54 -10.31 25.62
C ARG A 35 -8.23 -9.05 24.83
N THR A 36 -8.01 -7.93 25.53
CA THR A 36 -7.47 -6.71 24.92
C THR A 36 -5.95 -6.64 25.14
N ILE A 37 -5.21 -6.28 24.09
CA ILE A 37 -3.78 -6.00 24.15
C ILE A 37 -3.59 -4.52 23.90
N THR A 38 -2.90 -3.83 24.80
CA THR A 38 -2.62 -2.39 24.69
C THR A 38 -1.11 -2.16 24.70
N ILE A 39 -0.59 -1.54 23.65
CA ILE A 39 0.82 -1.12 23.53
C ILE A 39 0.90 0.37 23.85
N GLN A 40 1.64 0.71 24.91
CA GLN A 40 1.76 2.06 25.48
C GLN A 40 3.18 2.63 25.43
N GLY A 41 4.12 1.91 24.83
CA GLY A 41 5.51 2.30 24.69
C GLY A 41 6.25 1.34 23.77
N SER A 42 7.58 1.44 23.74
CA SER A 42 8.38 0.70 22.77
C SER A 42 8.22 -0.82 22.95
N THR A 43 7.71 -1.54 21.98
CA THR A 43 7.34 -2.96 22.17
C THR A 43 7.69 -3.81 20.96
N VAL A 44 8.37 -4.92 21.19
CA VAL A 44 8.64 -5.93 20.15
C VAL A 44 7.93 -7.23 20.52
N ILE A 45 7.16 -7.79 19.59
CA ILE A 45 6.51 -9.09 19.73
C ILE A 45 7.00 -10.00 18.60
N GLU A 46 7.76 -11.04 18.95
CA GLU A 46 8.39 -11.94 17.98
C GLU A 46 7.41 -12.98 17.41
N GLY A 47 6.38 -13.35 18.19
CA GLY A 47 5.40 -14.35 17.80
C GLY A 47 4.12 -13.79 17.15
N PRO A 48 3.22 -14.66 16.66
CA PRO A 48 1.89 -14.29 16.21
C PRO A 48 1.03 -13.75 17.37
N VAL A 49 0.09 -12.88 17.04
CA VAL A 49 -0.78 -12.19 17.99
C VAL A 49 -2.25 -12.39 17.63
N TYR A 50 -3.01 -12.89 18.58
CA TYR A 50 -4.46 -12.83 18.60
C TYR A 50 -4.91 -11.87 19.70
N ALA A 51 -5.89 -11.02 19.40
CA ALA A 51 -6.58 -10.22 20.40
C ALA A 51 -8.06 -10.06 20.05
N HIS A 52 -8.90 -9.83 21.04
CA HIS A 52 -10.20 -9.24 20.77
C HIS A 52 -10.03 -7.83 20.21
N LYS A 53 -9.27 -7.00 20.93
CA LYS A 53 -8.84 -5.67 20.50
C LYS A 53 -7.32 -5.54 20.67
N LEU A 54 -6.64 -5.10 19.63
CA LEU A 54 -5.24 -4.66 19.70
C LEU A 54 -5.21 -3.15 19.58
N GLU A 55 -4.77 -2.46 20.63
CA GLU A 55 -4.68 -1.00 20.66
C GLU A 55 -3.22 -0.56 20.80
N ILE A 56 -2.77 0.30 19.90
CA ILE A 56 -1.45 0.94 19.94
C ILE A 56 -1.65 2.40 20.30
N GLN A 57 -1.30 2.76 21.54
CA GLN A 57 -1.49 4.11 22.07
C GLN A 57 -0.30 5.01 21.74
N GLN A 58 0.93 4.53 21.99
CA GLN A 58 2.15 5.31 21.77
C GLN A 58 3.38 4.42 21.62
N GLY A 59 4.42 4.97 20.97
CA GLY A 59 5.76 4.41 20.93
C GLY A 59 6.02 3.54 19.71
N ASP A 60 7.29 3.16 19.56
CA ASP A 60 7.72 2.27 18.47
C ASP A 60 7.25 0.84 18.75
N SER A 61 6.50 0.22 17.84
CA SER A 61 6.07 -1.16 18.01
C SER A 61 6.36 -2.01 16.79
N GLU A 62 6.85 -3.23 17.00
CA GLU A 62 7.18 -4.16 15.93
C GLU A 62 6.60 -5.54 16.26
N ILE A 63 5.77 -6.07 15.36
CA ILE A 63 5.19 -7.41 15.49
C ILE A 63 5.68 -8.26 14.32
N HIS A 64 6.42 -9.33 14.64
CA HIS A 64 7.06 -10.20 13.66
C HIS A 64 6.13 -11.30 13.15
N GLY A 65 5.19 -11.76 13.98
CA GLY A 65 4.20 -12.75 13.60
C GLY A 65 2.98 -12.15 12.91
N ALA A 66 2.10 -13.04 12.40
CA ALA A 66 0.80 -12.64 11.89
C ALA A 66 -0.07 -12.08 13.02
N VAL A 67 -0.89 -11.09 12.70
CA VAL A 67 -1.80 -10.46 13.68
C VAL A 67 -3.24 -10.73 13.26
N PHE A 68 -4.06 -11.20 14.19
CA PHE A 68 -5.50 -11.32 14.00
C PHE A 68 -6.25 -10.64 15.15
N THR A 69 -7.25 -9.82 14.83
CA THR A 69 -8.14 -9.21 15.82
C THR A 69 -9.60 -9.60 15.59
N GLN A 70 -10.34 -9.90 16.67
CA GLN A 70 -11.75 -10.25 16.53
C GLN A 70 -12.65 -9.01 16.35
N LEU A 71 -12.36 -7.92 17.06
CA LEU A 71 -13.13 -6.68 17.03
C LEU A 71 -12.39 -5.58 16.27
N GLU A 72 -11.16 -5.29 16.66
CA GLU A 72 -10.46 -4.12 16.11
C GLU A 72 -8.95 -4.19 16.32
N LEU A 73 -8.21 -3.76 15.30
CA LEU A 73 -6.86 -3.22 15.45
C LEU A 73 -6.95 -1.70 15.36
N TYR A 74 -6.59 -1.01 16.44
CA TYR A 74 -6.68 0.45 16.54
C TYR A 74 -5.31 1.06 16.83
N VAL A 75 -4.84 1.95 15.97
CA VAL A 75 -3.72 2.84 16.27
C VAL A 75 -4.27 4.21 16.63
N ASN A 76 -3.97 4.66 17.85
CA ASN A 76 -4.47 5.91 18.39
C ASN A 76 -4.09 7.10 17.49
N SER A 77 -5.03 8.01 17.24
CA SER A 77 -4.81 9.18 16.36
C SER A 77 -3.67 10.10 16.82
N GLU A 78 -3.34 10.10 18.10
CA GLU A 78 -2.23 10.87 18.68
C GLU A 78 -0.92 10.08 18.75
N ALA A 79 -0.92 8.81 18.32
CA ALA A 79 0.27 7.97 18.35
C ALA A 79 1.41 8.58 17.54
N LYS A 80 2.63 8.42 18.05
CA LYS A 80 3.88 8.81 17.41
C LYS A 80 4.86 7.65 17.42
N GLY A 81 5.83 7.69 16.51
CA GLY A 81 6.83 6.65 16.34
C GLY A 81 6.51 5.72 15.17
N ASN A 82 7.19 4.59 15.13
CA ASN A 82 7.10 3.61 14.05
C ASN A 82 6.32 2.37 14.49
N VAL A 83 5.25 2.04 13.79
CA VAL A 83 4.43 0.85 14.04
C VAL A 83 4.56 -0.08 12.84
N THR A 84 5.13 -1.26 13.06
CA THR A 84 5.48 -2.19 11.99
C THR A 84 4.86 -3.57 12.21
N PHE A 85 4.15 -4.06 11.20
CA PHE A 85 3.65 -5.42 11.12
C PHE A 85 4.40 -6.16 10.01
N LYS A 86 5.22 -7.17 10.38
CA LYS A 86 6.07 -7.89 9.42
C LYS A 86 5.36 -8.97 8.63
N LYS A 87 4.17 -9.39 9.07
CA LYS A 87 3.36 -10.43 8.43
C LYS A 87 1.93 -9.92 8.25
N SER A 88 1.10 -10.75 7.64
CA SER A 88 -0.29 -10.40 7.31
C SER A 88 -1.07 -10.00 8.55
N VAL A 89 -1.96 -9.02 8.39
CA VAL A 89 -2.80 -8.48 9.45
C VAL A 89 -4.26 -8.68 9.09
N GLY A 90 -4.98 -9.39 9.95
CA GLY A 90 -6.41 -9.67 9.82
C GLY A 90 -7.23 -9.02 10.93
N SER A 91 -8.44 -8.60 10.61
CA SER A 91 -9.48 -8.35 11.60
C SER A 91 -10.80 -8.95 11.14
N ALA A 92 -11.58 -9.56 12.02
CA ALA A 92 -12.94 -9.98 11.66
C ALA A 92 -13.88 -8.77 11.46
N ASN A 93 -13.49 -7.58 11.94
CA ASN A 93 -14.31 -6.39 11.85
C ASN A 93 -13.51 -5.19 11.34
N SER A 94 -12.60 -4.57 12.10
CA SER A 94 -12.00 -3.31 11.65
C SER A 94 -10.50 -3.15 11.91
N ILE A 95 -9.83 -2.43 11.02
CA ILE A 95 -8.46 -1.97 11.17
C ILE A 95 -8.45 -0.45 10.97
N VAL A 96 -8.12 0.29 12.02
CA VAL A 96 -8.30 1.74 12.06
C VAL A 96 -7.03 2.42 12.55
N SER A 97 -6.54 3.37 11.75
CA SER A 97 -5.58 4.37 12.16
C SER A 97 -5.92 5.71 11.53
N ARG A 98 -6.02 6.75 12.38
CA ARG A 98 -6.06 8.15 11.95
C ARG A 98 -4.81 8.92 12.39
N ALA A 99 -3.74 8.20 12.70
CA ALA A 99 -2.51 8.74 13.27
C ALA A 99 -1.64 9.42 12.21
N GLN A 100 -1.78 10.73 12.04
CA GLN A 100 -1.01 11.49 11.04
C GLN A 100 0.49 11.58 11.35
N ASN A 101 0.87 11.46 12.62
CA ASN A 101 2.26 11.58 13.08
C ASN A 101 2.90 10.23 13.44
N CYS A 102 2.25 9.13 13.09
CA CYS A 102 2.77 7.77 13.26
C CYS A 102 3.16 7.20 11.90
N ASN A 103 4.33 6.56 11.83
CA ASN A 103 4.78 5.86 10.64
C ASN A 103 4.30 4.41 10.73
N ILE A 104 3.19 4.10 10.08
CA ILE A 104 2.61 2.75 10.12
C ILE A 104 3.04 1.99 8.87
N MET A 105 3.58 0.78 9.06
CA MET A 105 4.07 -0.07 7.99
C MET A 105 3.49 -1.49 8.11
N PHE A 106 2.77 -1.91 7.08
CA PHE A 106 2.32 -3.28 6.88
C PHE A 106 3.18 -3.90 5.78
N HIS A 107 3.96 -4.92 6.11
CA HIS A 107 4.86 -5.57 5.15
C HIS A 107 4.17 -6.66 4.32
N SER A 108 2.87 -6.84 4.47
CA SER A 108 2.08 -7.88 3.80
C SER A 108 0.63 -7.43 3.67
N ASP A 109 -0.25 -8.36 3.29
CA ASP A 109 -1.66 -8.11 3.05
C ASP A 109 -2.43 -7.79 4.33
N ILE A 110 -3.48 -6.99 4.14
CA ILE A 110 -4.44 -6.60 5.16
C ILE A 110 -5.81 -7.15 4.77
N ASN A 111 -6.51 -7.78 5.71
CA ASN A 111 -7.88 -8.25 5.50
C ASN A 111 -8.76 -7.85 6.67
N ALA A 112 -9.86 -7.12 6.42
CA ALA A 112 -10.85 -6.80 7.43
C ALA A 112 -12.23 -6.54 6.82
N LYS A 113 -13.27 -6.39 7.63
CA LYS A 113 -14.56 -5.88 7.11
C LYS A 113 -14.47 -4.41 6.72
N SER A 114 -13.80 -3.59 7.53
CA SER A 114 -13.48 -2.19 7.20
C SER A 114 -12.04 -1.82 7.51
N VAL A 115 -11.46 -0.96 6.67
CA VAL A 115 -10.09 -0.46 6.82
C VAL A 115 -10.10 1.05 6.69
N THR A 116 -9.54 1.76 7.69
CA THR A 116 -9.30 3.20 7.62
C THR A 116 -7.86 3.47 8.00
N LEU A 117 -7.05 3.99 7.07
CA LEU A 117 -5.63 4.21 7.30
C LEU A 117 -5.19 5.60 6.84
N TYR A 118 -4.64 6.36 7.78
CA TYR A 118 -4.00 7.65 7.51
C TYR A 118 -2.49 7.51 7.66
N ASN A 119 -1.72 8.09 6.74
CA ASN A 119 -0.25 8.08 6.78
C ASN A 119 0.37 6.66 6.87
N ALA A 120 -0.24 5.68 6.20
CA ALA A 120 0.18 4.29 6.25
C ALA A 120 0.88 3.84 4.98
N PHE A 121 1.85 2.93 5.15
CA PHE A 121 2.49 2.19 4.07
C PHE A 121 2.02 0.73 4.12
N VAL A 122 1.52 0.21 3.00
CA VAL A 122 1.12 -1.19 2.85
C VAL A 122 1.87 -1.78 1.67
N ALA A 123 2.76 -2.73 1.95
CA ALA A 123 3.56 -3.39 0.92
C ALA A 123 2.75 -4.43 0.14
N GLY A 124 1.75 -5.04 0.79
CA GLY A 124 0.81 -5.98 0.18
C GLY A 124 -0.44 -5.29 -0.36
N SER A 125 -1.53 -6.05 -0.41
CA SER A 125 -2.87 -5.62 -0.82
C SER A 125 -3.80 -5.44 0.38
N ILE A 126 -4.87 -4.67 0.20
CA ILE A 126 -5.94 -4.49 1.17
C ILE A 126 -7.22 -5.13 0.64
N TYR A 127 -7.85 -5.97 1.44
CA TYR A 127 -9.14 -6.59 1.16
C TYR A 127 -10.14 -6.19 2.24
N ALA A 128 -11.24 -5.52 1.87
CA ALA A 128 -12.32 -5.20 2.80
C ALA A 128 -13.67 -4.99 2.12
N ASP A 129 -14.70 -4.66 2.89
CA ASP A 129 -15.95 -4.14 2.33
C ASP A 129 -15.84 -2.64 2.07
N GLU A 130 -15.28 -1.91 3.03
CA GLU A 130 -15.12 -0.45 3.00
C GLU A 130 -13.66 -0.09 3.29
N ILE A 131 -13.07 0.75 2.44
CA ILE A 131 -11.67 1.18 2.57
C ILE A 131 -11.57 2.70 2.49
N ILE A 132 -10.94 3.33 3.48
CA ILE A 132 -10.62 4.76 3.49
C ILE A 132 -9.11 4.92 3.62
N LEU A 133 -8.49 5.53 2.62
CA LEU A 133 -7.06 5.83 2.60
C LEU A 133 -6.84 7.33 2.46
N GLU A 134 -6.11 7.90 3.42
CA GLU A 134 -5.67 9.29 3.36
C GLU A 134 -4.16 9.36 3.50
N ASN A 135 -3.50 10.10 2.62
CA ASN A 135 -2.05 10.28 2.68
C ASN A 135 -1.29 8.94 2.79
N SER A 136 -1.72 7.92 2.04
CA SER A 136 -1.25 6.55 2.21
C SER A 136 -0.69 5.98 0.92
N VAL A 137 0.18 4.98 1.08
CA VAL A 137 0.83 4.27 -0.03
C VAL A 137 0.52 2.79 0.10
N VAL A 138 -0.12 2.21 -0.91
CA VAL A 138 -0.38 0.77 -1.03
C VAL A 138 0.31 0.27 -2.29
N ILE A 139 1.30 -0.61 -2.16
CA ILE A 139 2.04 -1.12 -3.32
C ILE A 139 1.21 -2.16 -4.08
N GLY A 140 0.48 -2.99 -3.36
CA GLY A 140 -0.47 -3.95 -3.94
C GLY A 140 -1.80 -3.33 -4.36
N GLY A 141 -2.82 -4.18 -4.49
CA GLY A 141 -4.16 -3.74 -4.87
C GLY A 141 -5.02 -3.35 -3.67
N VAL A 142 -5.99 -2.47 -3.90
CA VAL A 142 -7.03 -2.09 -2.95
C VAL A 142 -8.36 -2.64 -3.43
N PHE A 143 -8.83 -3.71 -2.79
CA PHE A 143 -10.00 -4.48 -3.21
C PHE A 143 -11.12 -4.32 -2.19
N ALA A 144 -12.18 -3.60 -2.58
CA ALA A 144 -13.33 -3.37 -1.72
C ALA A 144 -14.61 -3.96 -2.31
N THR A 145 -15.41 -4.66 -1.49
CA THR A 145 -16.70 -5.21 -1.95
C THR A 145 -17.81 -4.18 -2.00
N GLN A 146 -17.65 -3.00 -1.38
CA GLN A 146 -18.65 -1.92 -1.36
C GLN A 146 -18.06 -0.58 -1.81
N THR A 147 -17.13 0.00 -1.05
CA THR A 147 -16.64 1.37 -1.29
C THR A 147 -15.15 1.57 -1.05
N ILE A 148 -14.56 2.50 -1.81
CA ILE A 148 -13.22 3.04 -1.55
C ILE A 148 -13.26 4.57 -1.54
N ASP A 149 -12.69 5.18 -0.50
CA ASP A 149 -12.35 6.61 -0.47
C ASP A 149 -10.83 6.79 -0.52
N LEU A 150 -10.33 7.38 -1.61
CA LEU A 150 -8.91 7.71 -1.78
C LEU A 150 -8.69 9.22 -1.71
N THR A 151 -7.90 9.66 -0.75
CA THR A 151 -7.46 11.06 -0.62
C THR A 151 -5.94 11.12 -0.56
N ASN A 152 -5.32 11.88 -1.47
CA ASN A 152 -3.87 12.06 -1.53
C ASN A 152 -3.10 10.73 -1.36
N SER A 153 -3.28 9.75 -2.26
CA SER A 153 -2.76 8.39 -2.04
C SER A 153 -2.17 7.77 -3.31
N ILE A 154 -1.17 6.90 -3.12
CA ILE A 154 -0.61 6.06 -4.18
C ILE A 154 -1.07 4.63 -3.94
N VAL A 155 -1.70 4.00 -4.93
CA VAL A 155 -2.15 2.61 -4.83
C VAL A 155 -1.66 1.80 -6.03
N GLY A 156 -1.45 0.50 -5.90
CA GLY A 156 -1.09 -0.35 -7.02
C GLY A 156 -2.18 -0.35 -8.08
N THR A 157 -3.36 -0.80 -7.67
CA THR A 157 -4.61 -0.77 -8.44
C THR A 157 -5.78 -0.73 -7.45
N PHE A 158 -7.00 -0.56 -7.93
CA PHE A 158 -8.18 -0.79 -7.12
C PHE A 158 -9.28 -1.52 -7.90
N ASN A 159 -10.15 -2.21 -7.17
CA ASN A 159 -11.40 -2.77 -7.68
C ASN A 159 -12.49 -2.60 -6.63
N THR A 160 -13.57 -1.89 -6.98
CA THR A 160 -14.68 -1.64 -6.05
C THR A 160 -15.96 -1.24 -6.77
N PRO A 161 -17.16 -1.52 -6.24
CA PRO A 161 -18.39 -0.99 -6.80
C PRO A 161 -18.42 0.54 -6.90
N SER A 162 -18.08 1.25 -5.82
CA SER A 162 -18.14 2.71 -5.75
C SER A 162 -16.84 3.30 -5.21
N ILE A 163 -16.36 4.38 -5.82
CA ILE A 163 -15.12 5.03 -5.44
C ILE A 163 -15.24 6.55 -5.45
N LYS A 164 -14.70 7.17 -4.40
CA LYS A 164 -14.47 8.61 -4.33
C LYS A 164 -12.98 8.90 -4.34
N ALA A 165 -12.59 9.89 -5.14
CA ALA A 165 -11.22 10.36 -5.24
C ALA A 165 -11.13 11.86 -4.91
N ALA A 166 -10.15 12.22 -4.08
CA ALA A 166 -9.85 13.59 -3.70
C ALA A 166 -8.35 13.90 -3.75
N GLN A 167 -8.01 15.15 -4.10
CA GLN A 167 -6.63 15.65 -4.18
C GLN A 167 -5.80 14.91 -5.24
N MET A 168 -4.64 14.33 -4.90
CA MET A 168 -3.82 13.60 -5.85
C MET A 168 -3.95 12.09 -5.62
N VAL A 169 -4.37 11.34 -6.64
CA VAL A 169 -4.38 9.88 -6.57
C VAL A 169 -3.51 9.34 -7.70
N SER A 170 -2.62 8.39 -7.38
CA SER A 170 -1.73 7.77 -8.36
C SER A 170 -1.86 6.26 -8.37
N LEU A 171 -1.86 5.66 -9.57
CA LEU A 171 -1.82 4.21 -9.78
C LEU A 171 -0.41 3.75 -10.15
N LEU A 172 0.05 2.64 -9.57
CA LEU A 172 1.32 2.01 -9.97
C LEU A 172 1.12 1.01 -11.12
N LEU A 173 -0.06 0.40 -11.21
CA LEU A 173 -0.45 -0.50 -12.28
C LEU A 173 -1.31 0.22 -13.34
N PRO A 174 -1.33 -0.26 -14.60
CA PRO A 174 -1.94 0.48 -15.72
C PRO A 174 -3.45 0.69 -15.66
N SER A 175 -4.15 -0.07 -14.80
CA SER A 175 -5.61 -0.17 -14.80
C SER A 175 -6.17 -0.18 -13.39
N ALA A 176 -7.41 0.32 -13.25
CA ALA A 176 -8.25 0.15 -12.07
C ALA A 176 -9.72 0.01 -12.46
N PHE A 177 -10.55 -0.51 -11.56
CA PHE A 177 -11.88 -1.03 -11.91
C PHE A 177 -12.96 -0.53 -10.97
N SER A 178 -14.12 -0.17 -11.52
CA SER A 178 -15.32 0.08 -10.73
C SER A 178 -16.63 -0.28 -11.43
N ILE A 179 -17.73 -0.34 -10.68
CA ILE A 179 -19.08 -0.51 -11.26
C ILE A 179 -19.69 0.87 -11.54
N GLU A 180 -19.69 1.74 -10.54
CA GLU A 180 -20.11 3.13 -10.64
C GLU A 180 -18.99 4.01 -11.18
N LYS A 181 -19.34 5.19 -11.69
CA LYS A 181 -18.33 6.15 -12.15
C LYS A 181 -17.58 6.71 -10.95
N ILE A 182 -16.27 6.96 -11.08
CA ILE A 182 -15.49 7.59 -10.01
C ILE A 182 -16.10 8.94 -9.64
N LEU A 183 -16.39 9.14 -8.37
CA LEU A 183 -16.79 10.42 -7.80
C LEU A 183 -15.54 11.26 -7.52
N VAL A 184 -15.24 12.19 -8.42
CA VAL A 184 -14.02 13.01 -8.35
C VAL A 184 -14.34 14.37 -7.74
N VAL A 185 -13.67 14.73 -6.63
CA VAL A 185 -13.79 16.07 -6.04
C VAL A 185 -13.15 17.11 -6.99
N PRO A 186 -13.73 18.31 -7.19
CA PRO A 186 -13.14 19.33 -8.06
C PRO A 186 -11.67 19.62 -7.75
N GLY A 187 -10.83 19.71 -8.79
CA GLY A 187 -9.39 19.93 -8.65
C GLY A 187 -8.56 18.67 -8.34
N THR A 188 -9.21 17.51 -8.18
CA THR A 188 -8.52 16.22 -8.02
C THR A 188 -7.80 15.84 -9.31
N LYS A 189 -6.58 15.32 -9.17
CA LYS A 189 -5.78 14.80 -10.28
C LYS A 189 -5.52 13.31 -10.10
N PHE A 190 -5.63 12.59 -11.20
CA PHE A 190 -5.39 11.16 -11.27
C PHE A 190 -4.19 10.89 -12.16
N TYR A 191 -3.18 10.19 -11.64
CA TYR A 191 -1.94 9.89 -12.36
C TYR A 191 -1.72 8.39 -12.46
N ASN A 192 -1.04 7.97 -13.52
CA ASN A 192 -0.51 6.63 -13.65
C ASN A 192 1.02 6.68 -13.69
N LEU A 193 1.66 5.87 -12.86
CA LEU A 193 3.11 5.82 -12.68
C LEU A 193 3.75 4.59 -13.37
N SER A 194 3.00 3.79 -14.13
CA SER A 194 3.53 2.57 -14.73
C SER A 194 4.69 2.82 -15.71
N LEU A 195 4.72 3.99 -16.37
CA LEU A 195 5.82 4.41 -17.25
C LEU A 195 6.84 5.33 -16.57
N ALA A 196 6.68 5.66 -15.28
CA ALA A 196 7.64 6.51 -14.56
C ALA A 196 8.95 5.75 -14.34
N ASP A 197 10.11 6.38 -14.47
CA ASP A 197 11.39 5.71 -14.17
C ASP A 197 11.67 5.70 -12.67
N LEU A 198 10.88 4.91 -11.94
CA LEU A 198 10.96 4.82 -10.48
C LEU A 198 12.31 4.26 -10.03
N GLY A 199 12.93 3.40 -10.85
CA GLY A 199 14.27 2.85 -10.60
C GLY A 199 15.35 3.92 -10.58
N SER A 200 15.41 4.78 -11.60
CA SER A 200 16.35 5.90 -11.63
C SER A 200 16.06 6.92 -10.53
N LEU A 201 14.79 7.25 -10.30
CA LEU A 201 14.39 8.15 -9.22
C LEU A 201 14.80 7.63 -7.84
N PHE A 202 14.63 6.33 -7.57
CA PHE A 202 15.04 5.70 -6.31
C PHE A 202 16.56 5.79 -6.10
N LYS A 203 17.34 5.68 -7.18
CA LYS A 203 18.81 5.83 -7.18
C LYS A 203 19.27 7.29 -7.13
N GLY A 204 18.37 8.27 -7.22
CA GLY A 204 18.72 9.69 -7.35
C GLY A 204 19.36 10.04 -8.70
N LEU A 205 19.10 9.24 -9.74
CA LEU A 205 19.59 9.42 -11.09
C LEU A 205 18.54 10.18 -11.94
N PRO A 206 18.97 10.84 -13.04
CA PRO A 206 18.04 11.51 -13.94
C PRO A 206 17.05 10.51 -14.55
N GLN A 207 15.81 10.98 -14.76
CA GLN A 207 14.76 10.21 -15.43
C GLN A 207 15.08 10.10 -16.93
N SER A 208 14.80 8.93 -17.51
CA SER A 208 14.86 8.72 -18.95
C SER A 208 13.91 9.67 -19.70
N ALA A 209 14.28 10.18 -20.87
CA ALA A 209 13.49 11.19 -21.58
C ALA A 209 12.07 10.73 -21.99
N ASN A 210 11.88 9.41 -22.16
CA ASN A 210 10.61 8.80 -22.60
C ASN A 210 9.85 8.09 -21.45
N SER A 211 10.22 8.35 -20.20
CA SER A 211 9.55 7.83 -19.02
C SER A 211 8.83 8.96 -18.27
N GLY A 212 7.82 8.64 -17.48
CA GLY A 212 7.13 9.63 -16.67
C GLY A 212 5.74 9.21 -16.24
N ARG A 213 5.10 10.08 -15.47
CA ARG A 213 3.70 9.92 -15.10
C ARG A 213 2.78 10.37 -16.22
N ILE A 214 1.68 9.65 -16.40
CA ILE A 214 0.60 10.00 -17.32
C ILE A 214 -0.57 10.55 -16.50
N GLU A 215 -1.08 11.74 -16.84
CA GLU A 215 -2.34 12.21 -16.29
C GLU A 215 -3.50 11.41 -16.91
N MET A 216 -4.28 10.75 -16.07
CA MET A 216 -5.43 9.96 -16.51
C MET A 216 -6.65 10.88 -16.63
N ASN A 217 -7.30 10.82 -17.79
CA ASN A 217 -8.58 11.47 -17.99
C ASN A 217 -9.68 10.45 -17.68
N ILE A 218 -10.36 10.61 -16.55
CA ILE A 218 -11.39 9.66 -16.09
C ILE A 218 -12.55 9.49 -17.08
N ASP A 219 -12.82 10.49 -17.91
CA ASP A 219 -13.88 10.42 -18.93
C ASP A 219 -13.40 9.77 -20.23
N ALA A 220 -12.16 10.03 -20.64
CA ALA A 220 -11.62 9.55 -21.93
C ALA A 220 -10.89 8.19 -21.83
N ASP A 221 -10.28 7.88 -20.70
CA ASP A 221 -9.58 6.62 -20.43
C ASP A 221 -10.53 5.55 -19.82
N GLU A 222 -11.85 5.82 -19.80
CA GLU A 222 -12.90 4.88 -19.39
C GLU A 222 -13.25 3.89 -20.52
N VAL A 223 -13.11 2.60 -20.23
CA VAL A 223 -13.59 1.49 -21.06
C VAL A 223 -14.75 0.81 -20.35
N LYS A 224 -15.91 0.75 -21.01
CA LYS A 224 -17.11 0.07 -20.48
C LYS A 224 -17.23 -1.32 -21.07
N THR A 225 -17.25 -2.32 -20.20
CA THR A 225 -17.53 -3.71 -20.56
C THR A 225 -18.86 -4.11 -19.95
N THR A 226 -19.73 -4.71 -20.76
CA THR A 226 -20.99 -5.27 -20.26
C THR A 226 -20.81 -6.78 -20.10
N LEU A 227 -20.95 -7.26 -18.88
CA LEU A 227 -20.97 -8.67 -18.53
C LEU A 227 -22.43 -9.14 -18.54
N THR A 228 -22.75 -10.11 -19.38
CA THR A 228 -24.10 -10.66 -19.51
C THR A 228 -24.12 -12.16 -19.26
N ASN A 229 -25.11 -12.62 -18.49
CA ASN A 229 -25.60 -13.99 -18.49
C ASN A 229 -27.13 -13.97 -18.69
N GLU A 230 -27.78 -15.13 -18.85
CA GLU A 230 -29.22 -15.28 -19.14
C GLU A 230 -30.12 -14.48 -18.18
N GLU A 231 -29.71 -14.30 -16.92
CA GLU A 231 -30.51 -13.63 -15.88
C GLU A 231 -29.98 -12.24 -15.49
N THR A 232 -28.73 -11.88 -15.82
CA THR A 232 -28.08 -10.68 -15.27
C THR A 232 -27.20 -9.96 -16.28
N GLN A 233 -27.31 -8.64 -16.28
CA GLN A 233 -26.43 -7.72 -17.00
C GLN A 233 -25.76 -6.80 -15.99
N LYS A 234 -24.42 -6.77 -15.98
CA LYS A 234 -23.63 -5.85 -15.14
C LYS A 234 -22.64 -5.07 -15.99
N THR A 235 -22.55 -3.77 -15.78
CA THR A 235 -21.52 -2.93 -16.39
C THR A 235 -20.29 -2.88 -15.49
N LEU A 236 -19.13 -3.18 -16.05
CA LEU A 236 -17.82 -2.96 -15.45
C LEU A 236 -17.15 -1.79 -16.17
N ARG A 237 -16.64 -0.84 -15.40
CA ARG A 237 -15.85 0.31 -15.88
C ARG A 237 -14.39 0.02 -15.57
N SER A 238 -13.55 0.10 -16.59
CA SER A 238 -12.10 -0.02 -16.49
C SER A 238 -11.50 1.33 -16.82
N TYR A 239 -10.73 1.92 -15.92
CA TYR A 239 -9.95 3.12 -16.18
C TYR A 239 -8.54 2.68 -16.46
N THR A 240 -8.08 2.85 -17.70
CA THR A 240 -6.86 2.19 -18.11
C THR A 240 -6.04 3.03 -19.09
N VAL A 241 -4.74 3.06 -18.83
CA VAL A 241 -3.74 3.55 -19.77
C VAL A 241 -2.98 2.38 -20.41
N VAL A 242 -3.50 1.15 -20.33
CA VAL A 242 -2.81 -0.06 -20.79
C VAL A 242 -2.39 0.01 -22.26
N GLY A 243 -3.20 0.60 -23.14
CA GLY A 243 -2.81 0.79 -24.54
C GLY A 243 -1.57 1.69 -24.69
N LYS A 244 -1.50 2.75 -23.87
CA LYS A 244 -0.36 3.69 -23.81
C LYS A 244 0.88 2.99 -23.22
N VAL A 245 0.70 2.17 -22.19
CA VAL A 245 1.77 1.40 -21.55
C VAL A 245 2.32 0.33 -22.49
N LEU A 246 1.46 -0.50 -23.09
CA LEU A 246 1.86 -1.55 -24.03
C LEU A 246 2.55 -0.99 -25.27
N ALA A 247 2.07 0.13 -25.82
CA ALA A 247 2.74 0.83 -26.91
C ALA A 247 4.17 1.24 -26.53
N ALA A 248 4.39 1.69 -25.30
CA ALA A 248 5.69 2.10 -24.79
C ALA A 248 6.61 0.91 -24.45
N ASP A 249 6.06 -0.20 -23.95
CA ASP A 249 6.80 -1.41 -23.58
C ASP A 249 7.25 -2.20 -24.83
N LEU A 250 6.47 -2.18 -25.91
CA LEU A 250 6.92 -2.70 -27.22
C LEU A 250 8.17 -1.96 -27.75
N LEU A 251 8.43 -0.74 -27.26
CA LEU A 251 9.53 0.10 -27.72
C LEU A 251 10.79 -0.01 -26.86
N ASP A 252 10.68 -0.42 -25.58
CA ASP A 252 11.77 -0.44 -24.61
C ASP A 252 11.58 -1.49 -23.51
N MET A 253 12.36 -2.58 -23.58
CA MET A 253 12.31 -3.71 -22.64
C MET A 253 13.04 -3.42 -21.32
N ASP A 254 13.80 -2.33 -21.18
CA ASP A 254 14.53 -2.04 -19.93
C ASP A 254 13.59 -1.51 -18.80
N LYS A 255 12.30 -1.28 -19.11
CA LYS A 255 11.26 -0.83 -18.18
C LYS A 255 10.84 -1.87 -17.11
N PHE A 256 11.44 -3.05 -17.08
CA PHE A 256 11.22 -4.07 -16.04
C PHE A 256 11.67 -3.65 -14.62
N GLN A 257 12.44 -2.56 -14.46
CA GLN A 257 12.89 -2.11 -13.13
C GLN A 257 11.74 -1.63 -12.23
N ASN A 258 10.67 -1.06 -12.80
CA ASN A 258 9.46 -0.72 -12.05
C ASN A 258 8.81 -1.96 -11.45
N HIS A 259 8.69 -3.02 -12.25
CA HIS A 259 8.17 -4.30 -11.79
C HIS A 259 9.05 -4.88 -10.67
N PHE A 260 10.37 -4.72 -10.75
CA PHE A 260 11.27 -5.19 -9.69
C PHE A 260 11.10 -4.41 -8.38
N LEU A 261 10.94 -3.08 -8.42
CA LEU A 261 10.66 -2.27 -7.22
C LEU A 261 9.34 -2.68 -6.55
N LEU A 262 8.28 -2.83 -7.35
CA LEU A 262 6.96 -3.25 -6.85
C LEU A 262 7.01 -4.69 -6.30
N THR A 263 7.77 -5.57 -6.95
CA THR A 263 7.97 -6.96 -6.53
C THR A 263 8.81 -7.07 -5.26
N ALA A 264 9.88 -6.27 -5.13
CA ALA A 264 10.72 -6.25 -3.94
C ALA A 264 9.96 -5.71 -2.72
N ALA A 265 9.11 -4.71 -2.93
CA ALA A 265 8.19 -4.23 -1.90
C ALA A 265 7.17 -5.32 -1.51
N SER A 266 6.49 -5.94 -2.48
CA SER A 266 5.43 -6.94 -2.17
C SER A 266 5.96 -8.26 -1.60
N LEU A 267 7.13 -8.72 -2.05
CA LEU A 267 7.75 -9.98 -1.62
C LEU A 267 8.77 -9.81 -0.48
N GLY A 268 9.02 -8.60 0.02
CA GLY A 268 10.18 -8.34 0.89
C GLY A 268 10.28 -9.22 2.15
N THR A 269 9.16 -9.75 2.66
CA THR A 269 9.13 -10.66 3.82
C THR A 269 9.38 -12.14 3.48
N GLN A 270 9.40 -12.45 2.18
CA GLN A 270 9.66 -13.77 1.60
C GLN A 270 11.05 -13.85 0.96
N LEU A 271 11.71 -12.71 0.72
CA LEU A 271 13.05 -12.65 0.15
C LEU A 271 14.10 -13.03 1.20
N LEU A 272 14.93 -14.03 0.88
CA LEU A 272 16.02 -14.53 1.76
C LEU A 272 17.20 -13.55 1.86
N LYS A 273 17.28 -12.56 0.97
CA LYS A 273 18.36 -11.56 0.90
C LYS A 273 17.78 -10.19 0.60
N THR A 274 18.42 -9.14 1.11
CA THR A 274 18.16 -7.76 0.67
C THR A 274 18.79 -7.56 -0.69
N TYR A 275 17.99 -7.18 -1.69
CA TYR A 275 18.44 -6.86 -3.03
C TYR A 275 18.78 -5.36 -3.14
N ASP A 276 19.59 -5.00 -4.11
CA ASP A 276 19.88 -3.62 -4.48
C ASP A 276 19.64 -3.39 -5.97
N LEU A 277 19.42 -2.14 -6.36
CA LEU A 277 19.26 -1.72 -7.77
C LEU A 277 20.61 -1.34 -8.41
N GLY A 278 21.73 -1.86 -7.90
CA GLY A 278 23.07 -1.42 -8.27
C GLY A 278 23.49 -0.17 -7.50
N VAL A 279 24.31 0.67 -8.13
CA VAL A 279 24.86 1.88 -7.51
C VAL A 279 23.93 3.08 -7.67
N ASP A 280 23.79 3.85 -6.60
CA ASP A 280 23.09 5.14 -6.57
C ASP A 280 23.98 6.27 -7.12
N ALA A 281 23.42 7.48 -7.21
CA ALA A 281 24.14 8.67 -7.65
C ALA A 281 25.37 9.04 -6.80
N LYS A 282 25.52 8.45 -5.60
CA LYS A 282 26.65 8.65 -4.68
C LYS A 282 27.65 7.48 -4.74
N GLY A 283 27.45 6.53 -5.66
CA GLY A 283 28.28 5.34 -5.79
C GLY A 283 28.05 4.29 -4.69
N GLN A 284 26.96 4.41 -3.91
CA GLN A 284 26.61 3.46 -2.86
C GLN A 284 25.56 2.46 -3.36
N PRO A 285 25.48 1.24 -2.78
CA PRO A 285 24.43 0.29 -3.13
C PRO A 285 23.03 0.84 -2.80
N ALA A 286 22.16 0.90 -3.82
CA ALA A 286 20.77 1.31 -3.70
C ALA A 286 19.92 0.19 -3.09
N THR A 287 20.11 -0.07 -1.80
CA THR A 287 19.47 -1.19 -1.09
C THR A 287 17.95 -1.03 -0.97
N LEU A 288 17.22 -2.10 -1.28
CA LEU A 288 15.76 -2.18 -1.26
C LEU A 288 15.27 -2.64 0.11
N THR A 289 15.35 -1.75 1.10
CA THR A 289 14.74 -1.97 2.42
C THR A 289 13.32 -1.37 2.44
N MET A 290 12.43 -1.94 3.26
CA MET A 290 11.05 -1.46 3.40
C MET A 290 10.97 0.02 3.79
N GLU A 291 11.83 0.47 4.71
CA GLU A 291 11.88 1.87 5.14
C GLU A 291 12.29 2.80 3.99
N LYS A 292 13.30 2.42 3.19
CA LYS A 292 13.73 3.20 2.03
C LYS A 292 12.64 3.27 0.96
N ILE A 293 11.98 2.14 0.67
CA ILE A 293 10.88 2.08 -0.30
C ILE A 293 9.71 2.94 0.16
N ARG A 294 9.31 2.82 1.44
CA ARG A 294 8.30 3.68 2.04
C ARG A 294 8.65 5.15 1.84
N ASN A 295 9.82 5.56 2.31
CA ASN A 295 10.22 6.96 2.28
C ASN A 295 10.24 7.49 0.85
N PHE A 296 10.74 6.70 -0.11
CA PHE A 296 10.70 7.04 -1.53
C PHE A 296 9.29 7.33 -2.05
N PHE A 297 8.32 6.43 -1.81
CA PHE A 297 6.95 6.65 -2.29
C PHE A 297 6.23 7.79 -1.55
N PHE A 298 6.51 7.99 -0.27
CA PHE A 298 5.99 9.15 0.47
C PHE A 298 6.61 10.46 -0.03
N ASP A 299 7.90 10.46 -0.38
CA ASP A 299 8.56 11.63 -0.97
C ASP A 299 8.01 11.96 -2.36
N ILE A 300 7.59 10.96 -3.15
CA ILE A 300 6.79 11.18 -4.37
C ILE A 300 5.41 11.75 -4.03
N LEU A 301 4.69 11.12 -3.10
CA LEU A 301 3.33 11.52 -2.70
C LEU A 301 3.27 12.97 -2.19
N HIS A 302 4.31 13.40 -1.47
CA HIS A 302 4.44 14.76 -0.93
C HIS A 302 5.12 15.73 -1.90
N GLY A 303 5.46 15.31 -3.11
CA GLY A 303 6.06 16.15 -4.14
C GLY A 303 7.50 16.57 -3.88
N LYS A 304 8.21 15.91 -2.96
CA LYS A 304 9.66 16.11 -2.78
C LYS A 304 10.48 15.49 -3.91
N ILE A 305 10.00 14.35 -4.43
CA ILE A 305 10.52 13.73 -5.65
C ILE A 305 9.52 14.00 -6.77
N GLU A 306 9.94 14.77 -7.77
CA GLU A 306 9.11 15.10 -8.91
C GLU A 306 9.23 14.04 -10.01
N VAL A 307 8.12 13.34 -10.28
CA VAL A 307 8.01 12.45 -11.44
C VAL A 307 7.66 13.30 -12.66
N GLN A 308 8.50 13.25 -13.70
CA GLN A 308 8.29 14.06 -14.89
C GLN A 308 7.00 13.64 -15.60
N GLY A 309 6.28 14.61 -16.18
CA GLY A 309 5.07 14.34 -16.95
C GLY A 309 5.42 13.93 -18.38
N ILE A 310 4.74 12.92 -18.91
CA ILE A 310 4.79 12.59 -20.33
C ILE A 310 3.40 12.69 -20.95
N ASN A 311 3.36 13.12 -22.20
CA ASN A 311 2.14 13.01 -22.98
C ASN A 311 1.95 11.54 -23.35
N GLY A 312 0.86 10.93 -22.88
CA GLY A 312 0.55 9.52 -23.17
C GLY A 312 0.14 9.25 -24.62
N ASN A 313 0.34 10.21 -25.52
CA ASN A 313 0.10 10.09 -26.96
C ASN A 313 1.37 9.57 -27.64
N PHE A 314 1.26 8.41 -28.29
CA PHE A 314 2.34 7.82 -29.08
C PHE A 314 2.01 7.98 -30.56
N ASP A 315 3.01 8.38 -31.35
CA ASP A 315 2.87 8.37 -32.80
C ASP A 315 2.94 6.91 -33.28
N ILE A 316 1.94 6.49 -34.05
CA ILE A 316 1.87 5.13 -34.61
C ILE A 316 3.10 4.80 -35.46
N SER A 317 3.72 5.82 -36.08
CA SER A 317 4.95 5.68 -36.86
C SER A 317 6.12 5.12 -36.03
N GLN A 318 6.15 5.42 -34.73
CA GLN A 318 7.17 4.92 -33.80
C GLN A 318 7.03 3.42 -33.55
N ILE A 319 5.82 2.88 -33.64
CA ILE A 319 5.51 1.45 -33.44
C ILE A 319 5.72 0.69 -34.75
N THR A 320 5.25 1.23 -35.87
CA THR A 320 5.31 0.56 -37.18
C THR A 320 6.71 0.59 -37.82
N GLY A 321 7.53 1.60 -37.51
CA GLY A 321 8.87 1.77 -38.10
C GLY A 321 9.91 0.72 -37.70
N LYS A 322 9.65 -0.10 -36.66
CA LYS A 322 10.53 -1.22 -36.24
C LYS A 322 10.23 -2.54 -36.96
N PHE A 323 9.11 -2.64 -37.69
CA PHE A 323 8.68 -3.87 -38.37
C PHE A 323 8.93 -3.87 -39.88
N ASN A 324 9.65 -2.85 -40.39
CA ASN A 324 10.14 -2.79 -41.77
C ASN A 324 11.67 -2.84 -41.82
#